data_AF-A0A836SRB9-F1
#
_entry.id   AF-A0A836SRB9-F1
#
_cell.length_a   1.000
_cell.length_b   1.000
_cell.length_c   1.000
_cell.angle_alpha   90.00
_cell.angle_beta   90.00
_cell.angle_gamma   90.00
#
_symmetry.space_group_name_H-M   'P 1'
#
loop_
_entity.id
_entity.type
_entity.pdbx_description
1 polymer ?
#
loop_
_entity_poly.entity_id
_entity_poly.type
_entity_poly.pdbx_seq_one_letter_code
_entity_poly.pdbx_strand_id
1 'polypeptide(L)'
;VSTRPVGAEHNAFRTNLAMGMLVAAHAFDSLQGRFRRLVNQMQWEVFYDPTAGLLRAGYDPARNVFPGEWYVDRLGSDARSAALLAVALGGVPRDAWLNLERDLQERFHANFYAPGADGALFMQYLPGIFLPERGTCLARSAANLAYAEMLHARRLGAPVWGRPSFSDPQGVGLHPGNPREELVAPYASVLAVEDFAREVLGNLFRLRQMGADRAWTEGADSFPFGFRQSINWKTGDVEERYLTFDQCLLFLSLANYLDRDLIRRYVLADPRIARTLESLPEFASRIDPQEISICDTEAELLVRPEPRLRQVKVPAQSRPIVVDGDLSEWPPPRDRPTGRIRLAFPEDSEMGRPLLPRRFAAELAFAWDRNHLYLAASVADDELACDFPARELYKGDCIELYVDPQCNGFYWGNTSDYQIGISPSGPAGLPQCFAWFQNEVPGGLTCAARLTTNQAGQCRYHLEAAIPWQAVGVSNPEAGQRICASIAVHTTDRQRKHTAKLNWSYVPQPDHVELGSLLLQPAPPQPVAESRGGD
;
A
#
# COMPACT_ATOMS: atom_id res chain seq x y z
N VAL A 1 3.20 15.73 -18.84
CA VAL A 1 3.84 15.31 -20.12
C VAL A 1 3.62 16.43 -21.13
N SER A 2 4.46 17.46 -21.05
CA SER A 2 4.49 18.58 -22.00
C SER A 2 5.11 18.09 -23.32
N THR A 3 4.70 18.73 -24.42
CA THR A 3 5.01 18.44 -25.83
C THR A 3 6.47 18.07 -26.08
N ARG A 4 6.72 16.80 -26.45
CA ARG A 4 8.03 16.25 -26.81
C ARG A 4 8.52 16.90 -28.13
N PRO A 5 9.66 17.61 -28.16
CA PRO A 5 10.21 18.15 -29.40
C PRO A 5 10.78 17.02 -30.27
N VAL A 6 10.32 16.92 -31.53
CA VAL A 6 10.86 15.96 -32.51
C VAL A 6 12.30 16.35 -32.87
N GLY A 7 13.25 15.43 -32.70
CA GLY A 7 14.66 15.61 -33.10
C GLY A 7 15.66 15.93 -31.99
N ALA A 8 15.22 16.10 -30.74
CA ALA A 8 16.12 16.32 -29.61
C ALA A 8 16.75 15.01 -29.08
N GLU A 9 18.03 15.02 -28.76
CA GLU A 9 18.68 13.99 -27.95
C GLU A 9 18.17 14.08 -26.51
N HIS A 10 17.70 12.96 -25.96
CA HIS A 10 17.09 12.93 -24.62
C HIS A 10 18.09 12.43 -23.57
N ASN A 11 18.14 13.11 -22.42
CA ASN A 11 19.01 12.72 -21.32
C ASN A 11 18.65 11.35 -20.72
N ALA A 12 17.38 10.94 -20.77
CA ALA A 12 16.97 9.60 -20.33
C ALA A 12 17.64 8.48 -21.15
N PHE A 13 17.70 8.62 -22.49
CA PHE A 13 18.35 7.61 -23.34
C PHE A 13 19.87 7.57 -23.15
N ARG A 14 20.48 8.75 -23.01
CA ARG A 14 21.91 8.88 -22.68
C ARG A 14 22.26 8.18 -21.36
N THR A 15 21.40 8.35 -20.36
CA THR A 15 21.54 7.74 -19.04
C THR A 15 21.46 6.22 -19.10
N ASN A 16 20.48 5.67 -19.82
CA ASN A 16 20.32 4.22 -19.97
C ASN A 16 21.53 3.60 -20.70
N LEU A 17 22.05 4.29 -21.72
CA LEU A 17 23.27 3.87 -22.40
C LEU A 17 24.49 3.89 -21.47
N ALA A 18 24.66 4.93 -20.67
CA ALA A 18 25.75 5.05 -19.71
C ALA A 18 25.70 3.94 -18.66
N MET A 19 24.53 3.67 -18.08
CA MET A 19 24.33 2.57 -17.15
C MET A 19 24.65 1.21 -17.78
N GLY A 20 24.16 0.96 -19.00
CA GLY A 20 24.48 -0.27 -19.74
C GLY A 20 25.98 -0.43 -20.03
N MET A 21 26.67 0.66 -20.39
CA MET A 21 28.12 0.67 -20.56
C MET A 21 28.87 0.37 -19.26
N LEU A 22 28.41 0.91 -18.12
CA LEU A 22 28.99 0.61 -16.81
C LEU A 22 28.80 -0.86 -16.42
N VAL A 23 27.61 -1.41 -16.66
CA VAL A 23 27.34 -2.84 -16.45
C VAL A 23 28.31 -3.68 -17.28
N ALA A 24 28.40 -3.42 -18.58
CA ALA A 24 29.28 -4.18 -19.46
C ALA A 24 30.78 -3.97 -19.14
N ALA A 25 31.17 -2.78 -18.67
CA ALA A 25 32.54 -2.49 -18.27
C ALA A 25 32.99 -3.31 -17.04
N HIS A 26 32.07 -3.62 -16.12
CA HIS A 26 32.37 -4.40 -14.93
C HIS A 26 32.05 -5.89 -15.08
N ALA A 27 31.23 -6.28 -16.07
CA ALA A 27 30.96 -7.67 -16.40
C ALA A 27 32.01 -8.30 -17.33
N PHE A 28 32.64 -7.50 -18.21
CA PHE A 28 33.56 -7.99 -19.23
C PHE A 28 34.89 -7.23 -19.23
N ASP A 29 35.96 -7.87 -18.74
CA ASP A 29 37.31 -7.28 -18.66
C ASP A 29 37.81 -6.72 -20.01
N SER A 30 37.50 -7.41 -21.11
CA SER A 30 37.87 -7.00 -22.48
C SER A 30 37.20 -5.69 -22.93
N LEU A 31 36.08 -5.31 -22.32
CA LEU A 31 35.31 -4.11 -22.67
C LEU A 31 35.50 -2.97 -21.66
N GLN A 32 36.04 -3.26 -20.47
CA GLN A 32 36.18 -2.32 -19.36
C GLN A 32 36.84 -0.99 -19.79
N GLY A 33 38.03 -1.05 -20.39
CA GLY A 33 38.78 0.15 -20.76
C GLY A 33 38.06 1.00 -21.81
N ARG A 34 37.34 0.38 -22.76
CA ARG A 34 36.59 1.10 -23.80
C ARG A 34 35.37 1.79 -23.22
N PHE A 35 34.54 1.07 -22.45
CA PHE A 35 33.29 1.62 -21.94
C PHE A 35 33.49 2.64 -20.83
N ARG A 36 34.47 2.45 -19.93
CA ARG A 36 34.82 3.49 -18.93
C ARG A 36 35.28 4.78 -19.59
N ARG A 37 36.06 4.71 -20.68
CA ARG A 37 36.44 5.90 -21.45
C ARG A 37 35.23 6.60 -22.05
N LEU A 38 34.32 5.87 -22.68
CA LEU A 38 33.11 6.45 -23.29
C LEU A 38 32.22 7.13 -22.25
N VAL A 39 32.00 6.48 -21.09
CA VAL A 39 31.21 7.05 -19.99
C VAL A 39 31.88 8.31 -19.43
N ASN A 40 33.20 8.31 -19.24
CA ASN A 40 33.94 9.48 -18.73
C ASN A 40 34.00 10.65 -19.74
N GLN A 41 33.79 10.39 -21.03
CA GLN A 41 33.70 11.43 -22.07
C GLN A 41 32.31 12.06 -22.16
N MET A 42 31.31 11.51 -21.46
CA MET A 42 29.98 12.11 -21.40
C MET A 42 30.02 13.39 -20.54
N GLN A 43 29.90 14.55 -21.19
CA GLN A 43 29.74 15.86 -20.56
C GLN A 43 28.32 16.01 -19.98
N TRP A 44 28.11 15.66 -18.71
CA TRP A 44 26.80 15.74 -18.06
C TRP A 44 26.45 17.17 -17.63
N GLU A 45 27.46 17.94 -17.26
CA GLU A 45 27.41 19.33 -16.81
C GLU A 45 26.80 20.27 -17.86
N VAL A 46 26.94 19.95 -19.15
CA VAL A 46 26.37 20.74 -20.26
C VAL A 46 24.85 20.84 -20.18
N PHE A 47 24.18 19.85 -19.58
CA PHE A 47 22.73 19.85 -19.41
C PHE A 47 22.28 20.50 -18.11
N TYR A 48 23.18 20.87 -17.19
CA TYR A 48 22.79 21.49 -15.94
C TYR A 48 22.50 22.98 -16.12
N ASP A 49 21.30 23.40 -15.73
CA ASP A 49 20.95 24.81 -15.65
C ASP A 49 21.12 25.28 -14.21
N PRO A 50 22.14 26.11 -13.91
CA PRO A 50 22.38 26.59 -12.55
C PRO A 50 21.32 27.56 -12.05
N THR A 51 20.53 28.18 -12.94
CA THR A 51 19.44 29.10 -12.57
C THR A 51 18.22 28.31 -12.11
N ALA A 52 17.88 27.24 -12.82
CA ALA A 52 16.79 26.35 -12.44
C ALA A 52 17.20 25.34 -11.36
N GLY A 53 18.50 25.09 -11.20
CA GLY A 53 19.02 24.06 -10.31
C GLY A 53 18.64 22.65 -10.74
N LEU A 54 18.39 22.43 -12.04
CA LEU A 54 17.88 21.18 -12.63
C LEU A 54 18.64 20.85 -13.92
N LEU A 55 18.57 19.58 -14.35
CA LEU A 55 19.05 19.19 -15.69
C LEU A 55 18.00 19.48 -16.76
N ARG A 56 18.41 20.00 -17.91
CA ARG A 56 17.64 20.01 -19.15
C ARG A 56 17.38 18.58 -19.60
N ALA A 57 16.18 18.26 -20.04
CA ALA A 57 15.80 16.89 -20.41
C ALA A 57 16.25 16.47 -21.83
N GLY A 58 16.60 17.43 -22.68
CA GLY A 58 17.19 17.12 -23.98
C GLY A 58 17.76 18.33 -24.70
N TYR A 59 18.49 18.06 -25.78
CA TYR A 59 19.22 19.03 -26.59
C TYR A 59 19.01 18.73 -28.07
N ASP A 60 18.73 19.74 -28.87
CA ASP A 60 18.58 19.60 -30.32
C ASP A 60 19.93 19.92 -31.00
N PRO A 61 20.67 18.91 -31.49
CA PRO A 61 21.99 19.13 -32.11
C PRO A 61 21.89 19.81 -33.47
N ALA A 62 20.78 19.65 -34.19
CA ALA A 62 20.59 20.28 -35.49
C ALA A 62 20.38 21.79 -35.35
N ARG A 63 19.69 22.20 -34.28
CA ARG A 63 19.43 23.62 -33.97
C ARG A 63 20.43 24.22 -32.98
N ASN A 64 21.25 23.39 -32.33
CA ASN A 64 22.16 23.78 -31.25
C ASN A 64 21.45 24.53 -30.11
N VAL A 65 20.30 24.01 -29.65
CA VAL A 65 19.50 24.64 -28.58
C VAL A 65 18.96 23.61 -27.59
N PHE A 66 18.78 24.04 -26.34
CA PHE A 66 17.92 23.36 -25.38
C PHE A 66 16.47 23.77 -25.63
N PRO A 67 15.56 22.83 -25.97
CA PRO A 67 14.18 23.19 -26.28
C PRO A 67 13.40 23.64 -25.04
N GLY A 68 13.06 24.93 -24.97
CA GLY A 68 12.13 25.50 -23.98
C GLY A 68 12.48 25.21 -22.51
N GLU A 69 11.47 25.20 -21.65
CA GLU A 69 11.56 24.81 -20.23
C GLU A 69 11.31 23.30 -20.04
N TRP A 70 12.12 22.48 -20.70
CA TRP A 70 12.03 21.03 -20.58
C TRP A 70 13.15 20.50 -19.67
N TYR A 71 12.80 20.16 -18.43
CA TYR A 71 13.72 19.73 -17.38
C TYR A 71 13.46 18.29 -16.93
N VAL A 72 14.49 17.69 -16.32
CA VAL A 72 14.37 16.54 -15.44
C VAL A 72 14.03 17.09 -14.07
N ASP A 73 12.74 17.16 -13.78
CA ASP A 73 12.17 17.86 -12.65
C ASP A 73 11.55 16.92 -11.61
N ARG A 74 11.18 15.69 -11.97
CA ARG A 74 10.40 14.80 -11.09
C ARG A 74 11.18 13.63 -10.52
N LEU A 75 11.04 13.40 -9.22
CA LEU A 75 11.65 12.25 -8.55
C LEU A 75 11.01 10.92 -8.96
N GLY A 76 9.69 10.87 -9.20
CA GLY A 76 9.00 9.64 -9.64
C GLY A 76 9.22 9.28 -11.11
N SER A 77 10.17 9.91 -11.81
CA SER A 77 10.41 9.75 -13.25
C SER A 77 11.59 8.82 -13.54
N ASP A 78 11.62 8.21 -14.72
CA ASP A 78 12.72 7.36 -15.19
C ASP A 78 13.98 8.21 -15.41
N ALA A 79 13.76 9.46 -15.80
CA ALA A 79 14.78 10.47 -16.01
C ALA A 79 15.55 10.84 -14.73
N ARG A 80 15.09 10.49 -13.51
CA ARG A 80 15.84 10.78 -12.25
C ARG A 80 17.27 10.23 -12.27
N SER A 81 17.48 9.13 -12.98
CA SER A 81 18.79 8.51 -13.14
C SER A 81 19.80 9.46 -13.81
N ALA A 82 19.32 10.39 -14.65
CA ALA A 82 20.16 11.40 -15.28
C ALA A 82 20.72 12.39 -14.25
N ALA A 83 19.89 12.85 -13.32
CA ALA A 83 20.32 13.72 -12.23
C ALA A 83 21.37 13.02 -11.36
N LEU A 84 21.13 11.75 -11.02
CA LEU A 84 22.08 10.94 -10.26
C LEU A 84 23.43 10.76 -10.98
N LEU A 85 23.42 10.39 -12.26
CA LEU A 85 24.67 10.24 -13.03
C LEU A 85 25.39 11.56 -13.24
N ALA A 86 24.68 12.67 -13.43
CA ALA A 86 25.30 13.97 -13.56
C ALA A 86 26.02 14.41 -12.27
N VAL A 87 25.41 14.16 -11.11
CA VAL A 87 26.06 14.40 -9.80
C VAL A 87 27.25 13.46 -9.60
N ALA A 88 27.10 12.18 -9.88
CA ALA A 88 28.14 11.18 -9.65
C ALA A 88 29.33 11.29 -10.61
N LEU A 89 29.07 11.58 -11.89
CA LEU A 89 30.07 11.48 -12.97
C LEU A 89 30.46 12.82 -13.57
N GLY A 90 29.58 13.82 -13.51
CA GLY A 90 29.75 15.12 -14.19
C GLY A 90 30.16 16.29 -13.30
N GLY A 91 30.25 16.09 -11.98
CA GLY A 91 30.55 17.19 -11.04
C GLY A 91 29.41 18.21 -10.91
N VAL A 92 28.19 17.86 -11.32
CA VAL A 92 26.99 18.67 -11.09
C VAL A 92 26.68 18.74 -9.59
N PRO A 93 26.24 19.89 -9.05
CA PRO A 93 25.92 20.01 -7.63
C PRO A 93 24.84 19.02 -7.19
N ARG A 94 24.96 18.52 -5.95
CA ARG A 94 23.97 17.63 -5.30
C ARG A 94 22.55 18.21 -5.33
N ASP A 95 22.42 19.52 -5.33
CA ASP A 95 21.15 20.24 -5.41
C ASP A 95 20.33 19.85 -6.65
N ALA A 96 20.97 19.43 -7.76
CA ALA A 96 20.27 18.93 -8.94
C ALA A 96 19.35 17.72 -8.65
N TRP A 97 19.70 16.90 -7.66
CA TRP A 97 18.84 15.82 -7.17
C TRP A 97 17.86 16.32 -6.11
N LEU A 98 18.30 17.20 -5.20
CA LEU A 98 17.45 17.69 -4.11
C LEU A 98 16.30 18.55 -4.62
N ASN A 99 16.49 19.25 -5.73
CA ASN A 99 15.48 20.09 -6.37
C ASN A 99 14.42 19.31 -7.16
N LEU A 100 14.56 17.98 -7.30
CA LEU A 100 13.51 17.17 -7.93
C LEU A 100 12.21 17.25 -7.12
N GLU A 101 11.10 17.50 -7.82
CA GLU A 101 9.74 17.50 -7.31
C GLU A 101 9.40 16.15 -6.68
N ARG A 102 8.83 16.22 -5.47
CA ARG A 102 8.37 15.08 -4.66
C ARG A 102 6.84 15.03 -4.57
N ASP A 103 6.17 15.64 -5.53
CA ASP A 103 4.71 15.65 -5.63
C ASP A 103 4.15 14.24 -5.62
N LEU A 104 3.08 14.03 -4.86
CA LEU A 104 2.36 12.76 -4.84
C LEU A 104 1.19 12.74 -5.79
N GLN A 105 0.89 11.55 -6.27
CA GLN A 105 -0.36 11.20 -6.94
C GLN A 105 -0.99 10.04 -6.18
N GLU A 106 -2.30 10.11 -5.98
CA GLU A 106 -3.08 9.01 -5.40
C GLU A 106 -3.85 8.28 -6.50
N ARG A 107 -3.82 6.95 -6.48
CA ARG A 107 -4.75 6.14 -7.26
C ARG A 107 -5.11 4.85 -6.54
N PHE A 108 -6.40 4.59 -6.39
CA PHE A 108 -6.92 3.44 -5.64
C PHE A 108 -6.36 3.35 -4.20
N HIS A 109 -6.30 4.49 -3.50
CA HIS A 109 -5.78 4.59 -2.12
C HIS A 109 -4.32 4.17 -1.96
N ALA A 110 -3.54 4.27 -3.04
CA ALA A 110 -2.09 4.14 -3.00
C ALA A 110 -1.47 5.45 -3.50
N ASN A 111 -0.62 6.06 -2.70
CA ASN A 111 0.16 7.23 -3.13
C ASN A 111 1.50 6.79 -3.72
N PHE A 112 1.97 7.55 -4.70
CA PHE A 112 3.27 7.38 -5.35
C PHE A 112 3.74 8.73 -5.87
N TYR A 113 5.05 8.92 -6.00
CA TYR A 113 5.61 10.13 -6.59
C TYR A 113 5.14 10.31 -8.03
N ALA A 114 4.88 11.54 -8.43
CA ALA A 114 4.60 11.88 -9.81
C ALA A 114 5.88 11.71 -10.67
N PRO A 115 5.75 11.28 -11.94
CA PRO A 115 4.53 10.86 -12.62
C PRO A 115 4.18 9.36 -12.39
N GLY A 116 2.90 9.04 -12.56
CA GLY A 116 2.42 7.65 -12.56
C GLY A 116 0.91 7.49 -12.82
N ALA A 117 0.14 8.58 -12.87
CA ALA A 117 -1.31 8.54 -13.07
C ALA A 117 -1.75 7.79 -14.34
N ASP A 118 -0.94 7.83 -15.39
CA ASP A 118 -1.17 7.11 -16.64
C ASP A 118 -0.85 5.62 -16.57
N GLY A 119 -0.35 5.11 -15.43
CA GLY A 119 -0.12 3.69 -15.18
C GLY A 119 1.17 3.12 -15.75
N ALA A 120 2.04 3.95 -16.31
CA ALA A 120 3.25 3.50 -16.99
C ALA A 120 4.35 3.11 -15.99
N LEU A 121 4.44 1.82 -15.64
CA LEU A 121 5.34 1.31 -14.60
C LEU A 121 6.82 1.58 -14.85
N PHE A 122 7.25 1.64 -16.12
CA PHE A 122 8.65 1.92 -16.45
C PHE A 122 9.15 3.27 -15.88
N MET A 123 8.26 4.27 -15.73
CA MET A 123 8.61 5.58 -15.19
C MET A 123 9.26 5.45 -13.81
N GLN A 124 8.83 4.48 -13.00
CA GLN A 124 9.35 4.32 -11.65
C GLN A 124 10.28 3.13 -11.50
N TYR A 125 10.07 2.05 -12.25
CA TYR A 125 10.88 0.83 -12.11
C TYR A 125 12.18 0.82 -12.93
N LEU A 126 12.27 1.58 -14.02
CA LEU A 126 13.45 1.54 -14.89
C LEU A 126 14.73 1.91 -14.12
N PRO A 127 14.78 3.00 -13.33
CA PRO A 127 15.96 3.32 -12.52
C PRO A 127 16.35 2.20 -11.56
N GLY A 128 15.36 1.54 -10.95
CA GLY A 128 15.54 0.42 -10.04
C GLY A 128 16.19 -0.81 -10.67
N ILE A 129 16.23 -0.95 -12.00
CA ILE A 129 17.01 -2.01 -12.66
C ILE A 129 18.51 -1.81 -12.42
N PHE A 130 18.97 -0.56 -12.38
CA PHE A 130 20.38 -0.21 -12.28
C PHE A 130 20.79 0.24 -10.87
N LEU A 131 19.85 0.81 -10.12
CA LEU A 131 20.10 1.41 -8.81
C LEU A 131 19.53 0.53 -7.67
N PRO A 132 20.19 0.48 -6.51
CA PRO A 132 19.74 -0.29 -5.35
C PRO A 132 18.64 0.47 -4.59
N GLU A 133 17.47 0.61 -5.20
CA GLU A 133 16.34 1.35 -4.61
C GLU A 133 15.55 0.54 -3.57
N ARG A 134 15.79 -0.76 -3.45
CA ARG A 134 15.09 -1.60 -2.47
C ARG A 134 15.32 -1.09 -1.04
N GLY A 135 14.23 -0.90 -0.30
CA GLY A 135 14.26 -0.33 1.05
C GLY A 135 14.26 1.20 1.08
N THR A 136 14.09 1.87 -0.06
CA THR A 136 13.93 3.33 -0.14
C THR A 136 12.49 3.71 -0.46
N CYS A 137 12.17 5.01 -0.28
CA CYS A 137 10.90 5.58 -0.71
C CYS A 137 10.67 5.50 -2.22
N LEU A 138 11.74 5.39 -3.04
CA LEU A 138 11.66 5.27 -4.50
C LEU A 138 11.12 3.90 -4.94
N ALA A 139 11.73 2.80 -4.45
CA ALA A 139 11.21 1.46 -4.75
C ALA A 139 9.80 1.29 -4.19
N ARG A 140 9.51 1.94 -3.07
CA ARG A 140 8.18 1.91 -2.49
C ARG A 140 7.14 2.63 -3.32
N SER A 141 7.45 3.83 -3.80
CA SER A 141 6.61 4.54 -4.76
C SER A 141 6.32 3.67 -6.00
N ALA A 142 7.34 2.98 -6.53
CA ALA A 142 7.18 2.06 -7.65
C ALA A 142 6.24 0.88 -7.32
N ALA A 143 6.41 0.27 -6.13
CA ALA A 143 5.54 -0.80 -5.62
C ALA A 143 4.08 -0.35 -5.50
N ASN A 144 3.84 0.86 -4.96
CA ASN A 144 2.51 1.45 -4.82
C ASN A 144 1.86 1.67 -6.19
N LEU A 145 2.61 2.16 -7.18
CA LEU A 145 2.13 2.32 -8.55
C LEU A 145 1.74 0.98 -9.20
N ALA A 146 2.56 -0.07 -9.04
CA ALA A 146 2.22 -1.43 -9.50
C ALA A 146 0.99 -2.00 -8.82
N TYR A 147 0.84 -1.76 -7.51
CA TYR A 147 -0.35 -2.17 -6.77
C TYR A 147 -1.62 -1.46 -7.27
N ALA A 148 -1.54 -0.15 -7.52
CA ALA A 148 -2.61 0.62 -8.13
C ALA A 148 -2.98 0.09 -9.52
N GLU A 149 -2.01 -0.32 -10.35
CA GLU A 149 -2.25 -0.96 -11.66
C GLU A 149 -2.98 -2.31 -11.52
N MET A 150 -2.59 -3.13 -10.54
CA MET A 150 -3.29 -4.40 -10.25
C MET A 150 -4.71 -4.20 -9.69
N LEU A 151 -4.98 -3.08 -9.00
CA LEU A 151 -6.33 -2.70 -8.58
C LEU A 151 -7.16 -2.22 -9.78
N HIS A 152 -6.56 -1.41 -10.63
CA HIS A 152 -7.17 -0.95 -11.86
C HIS A 152 -7.63 -2.12 -12.75
N ALA A 153 -6.75 -3.08 -13.03
CA ALA A 153 -7.08 -4.27 -13.82
C ALA A 153 -8.26 -5.06 -13.23
N ARG A 154 -8.29 -5.24 -11.90
CA ARG A 154 -9.40 -5.91 -11.20
C ARG A 154 -10.72 -5.14 -11.31
N ARG A 155 -10.69 -3.81 -11.21
CA ARG A 155 -11.89 -2.96 -11.39
C ARG A 155 -12.47 -3.12 -12.79
N LEU A 156 -11.63 -3.30 -13.81
CA LEU A 156 -12.05 -3.54 -15.19
C LEU A 156 -12.51 -4.98 -15.46
N GLY A 157 -12.30 -5.89 -14.51
CA GLY A 157 -12.48 -7.33 -14.73
C GLY A 157 -11.44 -7.94 -15.68
N ALA A 158 -10.31 -7.27 -15.90
CA ALA A 158 -9.25 -7.75 -16.77
C ALA A 158 -8.56 -8.98 -16.14
N PRO A 159 -8.34 -10.07 -16.90
CA PRO A 159 -7.67 -11.27 -16.39
C PRO A 159 -6.14 -11.08 -16.25
N VAL A 160 -5.59 -10.03 -16.85
CA VAL A 160 -4.16 -9.69 -16.92
C VAL A 160 -3.94 -8.20 -16.64
N TRP A 161 -2.73 -7.81 -16.27
CA TRP A 161 -2.36 -6.43 -15.90
C TRP A 161 -0.97 -6.03 -16.42
N GLY A 162 -0.66 -4.73 -16.39
CA GLY A 162 0.61 -4.15 -16.85
C GLY A 162 0.39 -3.27 -18.08
N ARG A 163 0.19 -1.97 -17.89
CA ARG A 163 -0.14 -1.05 -18.97
C ARG A 163 1.09 -0.69 -19.82
N PRO A 164 0.97 -0.64 -21.17
CA PRO A 164 2.06 -0.19 -22.04
C PRO A 164 2.37 1.30 -21.85
N SER A 165 3.63 1.66 -22.10
CA SER A 165 4.12 3.04 -22.00
C SER A 165 4.06 3.84 -23.31
N PHE A 166 3.61 3.21 -24.40
CA PHE A 166 3.62 3.80 -25.74
C PHE A 166 2.34 3.57 -26.54
N SER A 167 2.16 4.50 -27.47
CA SER A 167 1.20 4.61 -28.58
C SER A 167 0.61 3.29 -29.10
N ASP A 168 -0.68 3.36 -29.40
CA ASP A 168 -1.44 2.56 -30.36
C ASP A 168 -0.57 1.76 -31.38
N PRO A 169 -0.95 0.51 -31.72
CA PRO A 169 -0.49 -0.20 -32.92
C PRO A 169 -0.27 0.68 -34.17
N GLN A 170 -1.05 1.74 -34.37
CA GLN A 170 -0.93 2.69 -35.49
C GLN A 170 0.10 3.83 -35.33
N GLY A 171 0.90 3.86 -34.25
CA GLY A 171 1.86 4.94 -33.99
C GLY A 171 1.23 6.23 -33.45
N VAL A 172 -0.05 6.20 -33.08
CA VAL A 172 -0.71 7.32 -32.40
C VAL A 172 -0.50 7.17 -30.89
N GLY A 173 0.25 8.11 -30.31
CA GLY A 173 0.48 8.24 -28.87
C GLY A 173 -0.76 7.93 -28.03
N LEU A 174 -0.56 7.37 -26.83
CA LEU A 174 -1.51 7.60 -25.75
C LEU A 174 -1.60 9.13 -25.58
N HIS A 175 -2.60 9.73 -26.24
CA HIS A 175 -2.97 11.10 -25.97
C HIS A 175 -3.47 11.14 -24.52
N PRO A 176 -3.04 12.13 -23.71
CA PRO A 176 -3.66 12.38 -22.42
C PRO A 176 -5.18 12.50 -22.64
N GLY A 177 -5.96 11.54 -22.13
CA GLY A 177 -7.42 11.52 -22.26
C GLY A 177 -8.06 10.33 -22.98
N ASN A 178 -7.30 9.41 -23.59
CA ASN A 178 -7.88 8.17 -24.15
C ASN A 178 -7.04 6.92 -23.81
N PRO A 179 -7.02 6.46 -22.54
CA PRO A 179 -6.31 5.25 -22.16
C PRO A 179 -7.00 4.04 -22.77
N ARG A 180 -6.31 3.32 -23.67
CA ARG A 180 -6.75 1.98 -24.11
C ARG A 180 -6.52 0.98 -22.99
N GLU A 181 -7.44 0.99 -22.03
CA GLU A 181 -7.45 0.12 -20.85
C GLU A 181 -7.52 -1.38 -21.20
N GLU A 182 -7.83 -1.71 -22.44
CA GLU A 182 -7.80 -3.05 -23.01
C GLU A 182 -6.41 -3.56 -23.40
N LEU A 183 -5.38 -2.70 -23.48
CA LEU A 183 -4.03 -3.11 -23.86
C LEU A 183 -3.16 -3.40 -22.63
N VAL A 184 -2.48 -4.55 -22.68
CA VAL A 184 -1.52 -5.00 -21.66
C VAL A 184 -0.17 -5.30 -22.31
N ALA A 185 0.90 -4.83 -21.69
CA ALA A 185 2.28 -5.10 -22.06
C ALA A 185 2.94 -6.04 -21.02
N PRO A 186 3.36 -7.25 -21.42
CA PRO A 186 3.95 -8.22 -20.51
C PRO A 186 5.14 -7.68 -19.70
N TYR A 187 6.05 -6.92 -20.33
CA TYR A 187 7.23 -6.35 -19.65
C TYR A 187 6.85 -5.47 -18.45
N ALA A 188 5.74 -4.73 -18.53
CA ALA A 188 5.35 -3.77 -17.51
C ALA A 188 5.08 -4.47 -16.17
N SER A 189 4.41 -5.63 -16.20
CA SER A 189 4.20 -6.42 -14.99
C SER A 189 5.50 -7.01 -14.45
N VAL A 190 6.42 -7.43 -15.32
CA VAL A 190 7.71 -8.05 -14.92
C VAL A 190 8.62 -7.07 -14.19
N LEU A 191 8.52 -5.78 -14.47
CA LEU A 191 9.27 -4.75 -13.75
C LEU A 191 9.06 -4.83 -12.22
N ALA A 192 7.87 -5.27 -11.78
CA ALA A 192 7.49 -5.37 -10.38
C ALA A 192 7.74 -6.78 -9.77
N VAL A 193 8.55 -7.62 -10.41
CA VAL A 193 8.77 -9.03 -9.99
C VAL A 193 9.39 -9.15 -8.59
N GLU A 194 10.22 -8.19 -8.18
CA GLU A 194 10.86 -8.21 -6.86
C GLU A 194 9.87 -7.91 -5.72
N ASP A 195 8.79 -7.19 -6.02
CA ASP A 195 7.75 -6.81 -5.05
C ASP A 195 6.56 -7.79 -5.06
N PHE A 196 6.17 -8.27 -6.25
CA PHE A 196 4.96 -9.09 -6.44
C PHE A 196 5.20 -10.33 -7.29
N ALA A 197 6.25 -11.10 -6.97
CA ALA A 197 6.67 -12.27 -7.75
C ALA A 197 5.51 -13.23 -8.08
N ARG A 198 4.61 -13.49 -7.11
CA ARG A 198 3.47 -14.41 -7.31
C ARG A 198 2.46 -13.84 -8.31
N GLU A 199 2.11 -12.57 -8.18
CA GLU A 199 1.16 -11.87 -9.05
C GLU A 199 1.73 -11.73 -10.47
N VAL A 200 3.02 -11.42 -10.60
CA VAL A 200 3.74 -11.35 -11.88
C VAL A 200 3.75 -12.71 -12.55
N LEU A 201 4.16 -13.78 -11.86
CA LEU A 201 4.15 -15.13 -12.43
C LEU A 201 2.73 -15.55 -12.85
N GLY A 202 1.73 -15.31 -12.01
CA GLY A 202 0.33 -15.58 -12.35
C GLY A 202 -0.15 -14.79 -13.56
N ASN A 203 0.33 -13.55 -13.75
CA ASN A 203 0.04 -12.74 -14.92
C ASN A 203 0.70 -13.31 -16.19
N LEU A 204 1.99 -13.65 -16.12
CA LEU A 204 2.74 -14.23 -17.24
C LEU A 204 2.15 -15.56 -17.71
N PHE A 205 1.71 -16.43 -16.78
CA PHE A 205 1.05 -17.68 -17.16
C PHE A 205 -0.25 -17.44 -17.92
N ARG A 206 -1.06 -16.46 -17.50
CA ARG A 206 -2.29 -16.07 -18.21
C ARG A 206 -1.98 -15.46 -19.57
N LEU A 207 -1.00 -14.56 -19.65
CA LEU A 207 -0.56 -13.96 -20.91
C LEU A 207 -0.10 -15.03 -21.91
N ARG A 208 0.65 -16.04 -21.45
CA ARG A 208 1.04 -17.20 -22.27
C ARG A 208 -0.18 -18.02 -22.72
N GLN A 209 -1.14 -18.29 -21.84
CA GLN A 209 -2.40 -18.97 -22.22
C GLN A 209 -3.18 -18.18 -23.28
N MET A 210 -3.06 -16.85 -23.28
CA MET A 210 -3.65 -15.96 -24.28
C MET A 210 -2.79 -15.81 -25.55
N GLY A 211 -1.65 -16.52 -25.66
CA GLY A 211 -0.79 -16.51 -26.84
C GLY A 211 0.14 -15.29 -26.96
N ALA A 212 0.33 -14.53 -25.87
CA ALA A 212 1.15 -13.32 -25.87
C ALA A 212 2.66 -13.58 -26.08
N ASP A 213 3.13 -14.83 -26.06
CA ASP A 213 4.52 -15.24 -26.29
C ASP A 213 4.74 -15.96 -27.63
N ARG A 214 3.84 -15.74 -28.60
CA ARG A 214 3.95 -16.31 -29.95
C ARG A 214 5.31 -15.97 -30.58
N ALA A 215 6.04 -16.96 -31.09
CA ALA A 215 7.33 -16.74 -31.76
C ALA A 215 7.20 -15.85 -33.01
N TRP A 216 8.25 -15.07 -33.32
CA TRP A 216 8.39 -14.37 -34.61
C TRP A 216 8.64 -15.42 -35.70
N THR A 217 8.03 -15.25 -36.87
CA THR A 217 8.21 -16.17 -37.99
C THR A 217 8.71 -15.43 -39.21
N GLU A 218 9.79 -15.92 -39.82
CA GLU A 218 10.34 -15.41 -41.07
C GLU A 218 10.51 -16.58 -42.03
N GLY A 219 9.66 -16.66 -43.05
CA GLY A 219 9.59 -17.83 -43.93
C GLY A 219 9.20 -19.10 -43.17
N ALA A 220 10.08 -20.10 -43.18
CA ALA A 220 9.89 -21.35 -42.44
C ALA A 220 10.49 -21.32 -41.03
N ASP A 221 11.27 -20.29 -40.69
CA ASP A 221 11.99 -20.18 -39.43
C ASP A 221 11.13 -19.53 -38.34
N SER A 222 11.30 -19.99 -37.10
CA SER A 222 10.57 -19.51 -35.93
C SER A 222 11.53 -19.13 -34.80
N PHE A 223 11.38 -17.91 -34.29
CA PHE A 223 12.27 -17.30 -33.32
C PHE A 223 11.50 -16.93 -32.03
N PRO A 224 11.71 -17.66 -30.93
CA PRO A 224 11.00 -17.44 -29.67
C PRO A 224 11.71 -16.36 -28.84
N PHE A 225 11.51 -15.08 -29.20
CA PHE A 225 12.11 -13.96 -28.46
C PHE A 225 11.42 -13.65 -27.12
N GLY A 226 10.39 -14.42 -26.73
CA GLY A 226 9.66 -14.27 -25.49
C GLY A 226 8.29 -13.64 -25.69
N PHE A 227 7.89 -12.76 -24.78
CA PHE A 227 6.60 -12.09 -24.86
C PHE A 227 6.60 -10.97 -25.90
N ARG A 228 5.52 -10.83 -26.65
CA ARG A 228 5.26 -9.72 -27.58
C ARG A 228 5.12 -8.40 -26.84
N GLN A 229 5.21 -7.31 -27.60
CA GLN A 229 5.08 -5.95 -27.08
C GLN A 229 3.80 -5.77 -26.24
N SER A 230 2.66 -6.19 -26.79
CA SER A 230 1.37 -6.04 -26.12
C SER A 230 0.32 -7.03 -26.63
N ILE A 231 -0.77 -7.13 -25.87
CA ILE A 231 -1.97 -7.89 -26.18
C ILE A 231 -3.21 -7.06 -25.80
N ASN A 232 -4.25 -7.13 -26.61
CA ASN A 232 -5.58 -6.67 -26.24
C ASN A 232 -6.30 -7.79 -25.46
N TRP A 233 -6.53 -7.60 -24.16
CA TRP A 233 -7.10 -8.66 -23.33
C TRP A 233 -8.58 -8.94 -23.59
N LYS A 234 -9.29 -8.04 -24.27
CA LYS A 234 -10.70 -8.22 -24.65
C LYS A 234 -10.85 -9.02 -25.94
N THR A 235 -10.04 -8.73 -26.95
CA THR A 235 -10.13 -9.39 -28.27
C THR A 235 -9.20 -10.59 -28.40
N GLY A 236 -8.13 -10.63 -27.61
CA GLY A 236 -7.05 -11.62 -27.75
C GLY A 236 -6.03 -11.27 -28.84
N ASP A 237 -6.14 -10.11 -29.48
CA ASP A 237 -5.20 -9.69 -30.51
C ASP A 237 -3.84 -9.38 -29.90
N VAL A 238 -2.80 -10.02 -30.45
CA VAL A 238 -1.41 -9.88 -29.99
C VAL A 238 -0.61 -9.10 -31.03
N GLU A 239 0.16 -8.12 -30.58
CA GLU A 239 1.02 -7.33 -31.45
C GLU A 239 2.12 -8.19 -32.08
N GLU A 240 2.38 -8.00 -33.39
CA GLU A 240 3.40 -8.76 -34.11
C GLU A 240 4.84 -8.32 -33.78
N ARG A 241 5.03 -7.17 -33.15
CA ARG A 241 6.36 -6.61 -32.91
C ARG A 241 6.98 -7.10 -31.59
N TYR A 242 8.31 -7.14 -31.61
CA TYR A 242 9.13 -7.12 -30.41
C TYR A 242 9.83 -5.76 -30.34
N LEU A 243 9.73 -5.09 -29.19
CA LEU A 243 10.54 -3.90 -28.92
C LEU A 243 11.74 -4.29 -28.08
N THR A 244 12.94 -3.97 -28.57
CA THR A 244 14.20 -4.24 -27.84
C THR A 244 14.17 -3.62 -26.44
N PHE A 245 13.62 -2.41 -26.32
CA PHE A 245 13.46 -1.74 -25.03
C PHE A 245 12.66 -2.59 -24.03
N ASP A 246 11.46 -3.04 -24.42
CA ASP A 246 10.58 -3.86 -23.60
C ASP A 246 11.24 -5.21 -23.23
N GLN A 247 11.91 -5.85 -24.19
CA GLN A 247 12.63 -7.10 -23.96
C GLN A 247 13.79 -6.91 -22.97
N CYS A 248 14.53 -5.81 -23.09
CA CYS A 248 15.63 -5.49 -22.17
C CYS A 248 15.12 -5.23 -20.76
N LEU A 249 14.04 -4.46 -20.60
CA LEU A 249 13.42 -4.22 -19.29
C LEU A 249 13.00 -5.52 -18.62
N LEU A 250 12.28 -6.37 -19.36
CA LEU A 250 11.85 -7.69 -18.90
C LEU A 250 13.05 -8.55 -18.48
N PHE A 251 14.06 -8.69 -19.36
CA PHE A 251 15.21 -9.55 -19.13
C PHE A 251 16.05 -9.10 -17.95
N LEU A 252 16.37 -7.80 -17.87
CA LEU A 252 17.24 -7.27 -16.80
C LEU A 252 16.54 -7.29 -15.44
N SER A 253 15.23 -7.03 -15.36
CA SER A 253 14.46 -7.20 -14.13
C SER A 253 14.49 -8.64 -13.63
N LEU A 254 14.31 -9.62 -14.52
CA LEU A 254 14.42 -11.04 -14.15
C LEU A 254 15.84 -11.42 -13.75
N ALA A 255 16.87 -10.89 -14.41
CA ALA A 255 18.26 -11.15 -14.08
C ALA A 255 18.59 -10.67 -12.66
N ASN A 256 18.14 -9.47 -12.27
CA ASN A 256 18.29 -8.98 -10.90
C ASN A 256 17.55 -9.86 -9.88
N TYR A 257 16.32 -10.28 -10.20
CA TYR A 257 15.51 -11.12 -9.32
C TYR A 257 16.13 -12.52 -9.11
N LEU A 258 16.61 -13.15 -10.18
CA LEU A 258 17.14 -14.52 -10.16
C LEU A 258 18.59 -14.61 -9.68
N ASP A 259 19.43 -13.62 -9.99
CA ASP A 259 20.86 -13.60 -9.65
C ASP A 259 21.20 -12.41 -8.74
N ARG A 260 20.40 -12.24 -7.69
CA ARG A 260 20.61 -11.34 -6.54
C ARG A 260 21.32 -10.04 -6.93
N ASP A 261 20.57 -9.10 -7.50
CA ASP A 261 21.03 -7.76 -7.81
C ASP A 261 22.19 -7.71 -8.85
N LEU A 262 22.30 -8.71 -9.74
CA LEU A 262 23.41 -8.83 -10.70
C LEU A 262 23.76 -7.51 -11.42
N ILE A 263 22.77 -6.85 -12.00
CA ILE A 263 22.97 -5.61 -12.77
C ILE A 263 23.39 -4.47 -11.86
N ARG A 264 22.75 -4.35 -10.69
CA ARG A 264 23.06 -3.31 -9.69
C ARG A 264 24.48 -3.49 -9.14
N ARG A 265 24.94 -4.72 -8.90
CA ARG A 265 26.31 -5.02 -8.46
C ARG A 265 27.35 -4.49 -9.44
N TYR A 266 27.12 -4.65 -10.75
CA TYR A 266 28.02 -4.11 -11.76
C TYR A 266 27.99 -2.57 -11.85
N VAL A 267 26.83 -1.93 -11.68
CA VAL A 267 26.76 -0.45 -11.66
C VAL A 267 27.48 0.10 -10.43
N LEU A 268 27.25 -0.49 -9.26
CA LEU A 268 27.82 -0.06 -7.97
C LEU A 268 29.33 -0.32 -7.85
N ALA A 269 29.92 -1.08 -8.76
CA ALA A 269 31.37 -1.22 -8.84
C ALA A 269 32.07 0.10 -9.25
N ASP A 270 31.35 1.09 -9.80
CA ASP A 270 31.89 2.46 -9.91
C ASP A 270 31.75 3.20 -8.56
N PRO A 271 32.86 3.51 -7.87
CA PRO A 271 32.80 4.08 -6.52
C PRO A 271 32.26 5.50 -6.49
N ARG A 272 32.19 6.21 -7.63
CA ARG A 272 31.56 7.53 -7.69
C ARG A 272 30.04 7.43 -7.49
N ILE A 273 29.41 6.45 -8.13
CA ILE A 273 27.97 6.20 -7.99
C ILE A 273 27.62 5.78 -6.57
N ALA A 274 28.39 4.84 -6.00
CA ALA A 274 28.18 4.37 -4.63
C ALA A 274 28.24 5.51 -3.60
N ARG A 275 29.29 6.36 -3.65
CA ARG A 275 29.41 7.52 -2.76
C ARG A 275 28.30 8.55 -2.96
N THR A 276 27.89 8.79 -4.21
CA THR A 276 26.77 9.69 -4.47
C THR A 276 25.49 9.16 -3.83
N LEU A 277 25.16 7.89 -4.02
CA LEU A 277 23.99 7.27 -3.39
C LEU A 277 24.01 7.43 -1.87
N GLU A 278 25.13 7.13 -1.20
CA GLU A 278 25.27 7.31 0.26
C GLU A 278 25.04 8.76 0.72
N SER A 279 25.30 9.73 -0.14
CA SER A 279 25.08 11.14 0.16
C SER A 279 23.63 11.61 -0.06
N LEU A 280 22.79 10.85 -0.76
CA LEU A 280 21.41 11.25 -1.09
C LEU A 280 20.44 10.79 0.00
N PRO A 281 19.50 11.65 0.44
CA PRO A 281 18.65 11.35 1.60
C PRO A 281 17.79 10.10 1.39
N GLU A 282 17.26 9.90 0.18
CA GLU A 282 16.42 8.74 -0.16
C GLU A 282 17.17 7.40 -0.06
N PHE A 283 18.50 7.40 -0.17
CA PHE A 283 19.33 6.20 -0.12
C PHE A 283 20.11 6.04 1.19
N ALA A 284 20.35 7.14 1.91
CA ALA A 284 21.02 7.16 3.20
C ALA A 284 20.13 6.58 4.31
N SER A 285 18.83 6.88 4.29
CA SER A 285 17.84 6.33 5.21
C SER A 285 17.20 5.07 4.62
N ARG A 286 17.89 3.93 4.71
CA ARG A 286 17.26 2.65 4.33
C ARG A 286 16.19 2.29 5.36
N ILE A 287 14.96 2.19 4.88
CA ILE A 287 13.84 1.63 5.65
C ILE A 287 13.92 0.11 5.49
N ASP A 288 13.68 -0.65 6.58
CA ASP A 288 13.64 -2.11 6.49
C ASP A 288 12.56 -2.51 5.47
N PRO A 289 12.89 -3.21 4.36
CA PRO A 289 11.89 -3.63 3.37
C PRO A 289 10.71 -4.43 3.95
N GLN A 290 10.89 -5.03 5.13
CA GLN A 290 9.84 -5.76 5.87
C GLN A 290 8.89 -4.83 6.64
N GLU A 291 9.32 -3.62 7.01
CA GLU A 291 8.50 -2.62 7.71
C GLU A 291 7.71 -1.72 6.77
N ILE A 292 8.05 -1.69 5.47
CA ILE A 292 7.42 -0.79 4.51
C ILE A 292 6.16 -1.45 3.91
N SER A 293 4.97 -0.84 4.09
CA SER A 293 3.72 -1.30 3.46
C SER A 293 3.55 -0.72 2.05
N ILE A 294 2.94 -1.49 1.11
CA ILE A 294 2.74 -1.14 -0.32
C ILE A 294 1.66 -0.03 -0.48
N CYS A 295 1.33 0.63 0.63
CA CYS A 295 0.46 1.78 0.72
C CYS A 295 1.16 2.91 1.47
N ASP A 296 2.50 2.85 1.57
CA ASP A 296 3.28 3.78 2.39
C ASP A 296 4.43 4.33 1.56
N THR A 297 4.26 5.40 0.80
CA THR A 297 5.38 6.28 0.48
C THR A 297 5.84 6.98 1.76
N GLU A 298 7.10 7.40 1.83
CA GLU A 298 7.58 8.24 2.95
C GLU A 298 6.74 9.54 3.09
N ALA A 299 6.01 9.91 2.04
CA ALA A 299 5.03 10.97 2.05
C ALA A 299 3.61 10.56 2.55
N GLU A 300 3.26 9.27 2.60
CA GLU A 300 2.08 8.73 3.33
C GLU A 300 2.35 8.56 4.82
N LEU A 301 3.62 8.36 5.24
CA LEU A 301 4.01 8.60 6.63
C LEU A 301 3.79 10.07 7.05
N LEU A 302 3.74 10.98 6.08
CA LEU A 302 3.46 12.41 6.27
C LEU A 302 2.00 12.80 5.94
N VAL A 303 1.24 11.94 5.27
CA VAL A 303 -0.16 12.19 4.86
C VAL A 303 -0.98 10.94 5.16
N ARG A 304 -1.27 10.73 6.45
CA ARG A 304 -2.47 9.98 6.86
C ARG A 304 -3.68 10.75 6.30
N PRO A 305 -4.77 10.10 5.85
CA PRO A 305 -6.05 10.81 5.81
C PRO A 305 -6.27 11.42 7.20
N GLU A 306 -6.59 12.71 7.27
CA GLU A 306 -6.76 13.37 8.58
C GLU A 306 -7.68 12.51 9.44
N PRO A 307 -7.19 12.03 10.60
CA PRO A 307 -8.02 11.28 11.52
C PRO A 307 -9.27 12.11 11.79
N ARG A 308 -10.44 11.50 11.61
CA ARG A 308 -11.72 12.19 11.71
C ARG A 308 -12.58 11.57 12.78
N LEU A 309 -13.27 12.43 13.53
CA LEU A 309 -14.23 12.00 14.52
C LEU A 309 -15.45 11.39 13.82
N ARG A 310 -15.81 10.17 14.22
CA ARG A 310 -16.96 9.43 13.71
C ARG A 310 -17.99 9.25 14.81
N GLN A 311 -19.25 9.08 14.42
CA GLN A 311 -20.35 8.79 15.34
C GLN A 311 -21.13 7.58 14.85
N VAL A 312 -21.51 6.70 15.78
CA VAL A 312 -22.43 5.59 15.53
C VAL A 312 -23.62 5.66 16.48
N LYS A 313 -24.81 5.40 15.95
CA LYS A 313 -26.05 5.32 16.72
C LYS A 313 -26.17 3.93 17.33
N VAL A 314 -26.15 3.81 18.66
CA VAL A 314 -26.15 2.52 19.36
C VAL A 314 -27.57 2.16 19.80
N PRO A 315 -28.18 1.08 19.25
CA PRO A 315 -29.56 0.70 19.58
C PRO A 315 -29.69 0.17 21.01
N ALA A 316 -30.78 0.53 21.69
CA ALA A 316 -31.14 -0.09 22.96
C ALA A 316 -31.76 -1.48 22.73
N GLN A 317 -31.44 -2.42 23.61
CA GLN A 317 -31.99 -3.76 23.63
C GLN A 317 -33.10 -3.87 24.66
N SER A 318 -34.20 -4.54 24.26
CA SER A 318 -35.32 -4.81 25.15
C SER A 318 -35.08 -6.02 26.06
N ARG A 319 -34.09 -6.86 25.72
CA ARG A 319 -33.63 -8.02 26.48
C ARG A 319 -32.10 -8.00 26.52
N PRO A 320 -31.48 -8.45 27.62
CA PRO A 320 -30.02 -8.61 27.67
C PRO A 320 -29.54 -9.54 26.55
N ILE A 321 -28.40 -9.19 25.94
CA ILE A 321 -27.68 -10.04 24.99
C ILE A 321 -26.98 -11.16 25.76
N VAL A 322 -27.05 -12.38 25.25
CA VAL A 322 -26.41 -13.55 25.83
C VAL A 322 -24.98 -13.60 25.34
N VAL A 323 -24.01 -13.40 26.24
CA VAL A 323 -22.58 -13.40 25.89
C VAL A 323 -22.08 -14.84 25.76
N ASP A 324 -22.17 -15.42 24.55
CA ASP A 324 -21.76 -16.81 24.27
C ASP A 324 -20.91 -16.96 22.97
N GLY A 325 -20.60 -15.84 22.33
CA GLY A 325 -19.84 -15.76 21.07
C GLY A 325 -20.67 -16.11 19.83
N ASP A 326 -21.99 -16.27 19.95
CA ASP A 326 -22.93 -16.48 18.85
C ASP A 326 -23.57 -15.17 18.39
N LEU A 327 -23.06 -14.64 17.29
CA LEU A 327 -23.56 -13.37 16.76
C LEU A 327 -24.95 -13.46 16.10
N SER A 328 -25.66 -14.58 16.20
CA SER A 328 -26.97 -14.78 15.56
C SER A 328 -28.09 -13.91 16.13
N GLU A 329 -28.01 -13.52 17.40
CA GLU A 329 -28.97 -12.57 17.99
C GLU A 329 -28.70 -11.11 17.60
N TRP A 330 -27.51 -10.83 17.05
CA TRP A 330 -27.19 -9.54 16.48
C TRP A 330 -27.79 -9.42 15.07
N PRO A 331 -28.49 -8.32 14.73
CA PRO A 331 -29.11 -8.16 13.43
C PRO A 331 -28.08 -8.31 12.29
N PRO A 332 -28.32 -9.09 11.23
CA PRO A 332 -27.33 -9.34 10.18
C PRO A 332 -26.92 -8.04 9.46
N PRO A 333 -25.74 -8.00 8.81
CA PRO A 333 -25.15 -6.77 8.26
C PRO A 333 -26.03 -6.00 7.25
N ARG A 334 -27.05 -6.63 6.68
CA ARG A 334 -27.84 -6.11 5.55
C ARG A 334 -29.14 -5.43 5.95
N ASP A 335 -29.69 -5.68 7.14
CA ASP A 335 -31.09 -5.37 7.41
C ASP A 335 -31.32 -4.04 8.15
N ARG A 336 -30.30 -3.47 8.84
CA ARG A 336 -30.29 -2.11 9.45
C ARG A 336 -28.85 -1.75 9.91
N PRO A 337 -28.26 -0.60 9.53
CA PRO A 337 -26.86 -0.27 9.86
C PRO A 337 -26.64 0.32 11.26
N THR A 338 -27.66 0.37 12.14
CA THR A 338 -27.53 0.96 13.49
C THR A 338 -26.59 0.14 14.37
N GLY A 339 -25.67 0.81 15.05
CA GLY A 339 -24.73 0.21 15.99
C GLY A 339 -23.52 -0.48 15.33
N ARG A 340 -23.47 -0.61 14.00
CA ARG A 340 -22.42 -1.35 13.31
C ARG A 340 -21.25 -0.47 12.87
N ILE A 341 -20.04 -0.99 13.02
CA ILE A 341 -18.78 -0.42 12.58
C ILE A 341 -18.05 -1.46 11.73
N ARG A 342 -17.47 -1.03 10.62
CA ARG A 342 -16.56 -1.86 9.84
C ARG A 342 -15.20 -1.19 9.85
N LEU A 343 -14.18 -1.92 10.29
CA LEU A 343 -12.79 -1.50 10.14
C LEU A 343 -12.22 -2.09 8.86
N ALA A 344 -11.59 -1.23 8.06
CA ALA A 344 -10.95 -1.60 6.82
C ALA A 344 -9.54 -0.98 6.73
N PHE A 345 -8.64 -1.71 6.10
CA PHE A 345 -7.35 -1.18 5.69
C PHE A 345 -7.45 -0.66 4.25
N PRO A 346 -6.87 0.50 3.92
CA PRO A 346 -6.00 1.33 4.78
C PRO A 346 -6.74 2.37 5.65
N GLU A 347 -8.04 2.54 5.49
CA GLU A 347 -8.79 3.71 5.99
C GLU A 347 -8.76 3.88 7.52
N ASP A 348 -8.67 2.77 8.24
CA ASP A 348 -8.71 2.72 9.70
C ASP A 348 -7.35 2.34 10.30
N SER A 349 -6.27 2.39 9.53
CA SER A 349 -4.95 1.96 10.02
C SER A 349 -4.39 2.93 11.07
N GLU A 350 -4.16 2.44 12.29
CA GLU A 350 -3.45 3.18 13.35
C GLU A 350 -1.95 2.89 13.30
N MET A 351 -1.61 1.60 13.16
CA MET A 351 -0.25 1.07 13.22
C MET A 351 -0.15 -0.21 12.38
N GLY A 352 0.95 -0.38 11.65
CA GLY A 352 1.20 -1.59 10.87
C GLY A 352 0.15 -1.85 9.79
N ARG A 353 0.21 -3.02 9.15
CA ARG A 353 -0.72 -3.40 8.09
C ARG A 353 -1.18 -4.83 8.26
N PRO A 354 -2.49 -5.15 8.32
CA PRO A 354 -2.91 -6.54 8.46
C PRO A 354 -2.36 -7.40 7.32
N LEU A 355 -1.91 -8.62 7.61
CA LEU A 355 -1.24 -9.50 6.64
C LEU A 355 -2.12 -9.89 5.45
N LEU A 356 -3.44 -9.84 5.64
CA LEU A 356 -4.44 -10.06 4.60
C LEU A 356 -5.27 -8.78 4.36
N PRO A 357 -4.71 -7.68 3.86
CA PRO A 357 -5.34 -6.36 3.87
C PRO A 357 -6.65 -6.25 3.03
N ARG A 358 -6.90 -7.22 2.13
CA ARG A 358 -8.16 -7.31 1.35
C ARG A 358 -9.22 -8.22 1.95
N ARG A 359 -8.86 -9.00 2.97
CA ARG A 359 -9.73 -9.98 3.66
C ARG A 359 -9.83 -9.71 5.15
N PHE A 360 -8.91 -8.91 5.70
CA PHE A 360 -8.96 -8.39 7.04
C PHE A 360 -10.07 -7.37 7.10
N ALA A 361 -11.21 -7.82 7.58
CA ALA A 361 -12.38 -7.01 7.86
C ALA A 361 -12.79 -7.37 9.27
N ALA A 362 -12.71 -6.39 10.17
CA ALA A 362 -13.38 -6.50 11.45
C ALA A 362 -14.77 -5.89 11.32
N GLU A 363 -15.78 -6.71 11.52
CA GLU A 363 -17.15 -6.24 11.70
C GLU A 363 -17.43 -6.15 13.19
N LEU A 364 -17.75 -4.95 13.64
CA LEU A 364 -17.98 -4.63 15.04
C LEU A 364 -19.43 -4.14 15.18
N ALA A 365 -20.04 -4.39 16.33
CA ALA A 365 -21.36 -3.87 16.65
C ALA A 365 -21.44 -3.49 18.12
N PHE A 366 -22.13 -2.38 18.37
CA PHE A 366 -22.52 -1.93 19.70
C PHE A 366 -24.03 -2.04 19.87
N ALA A 367 -24.44 -2.41 21.07
CA ALA A 367 -25.81 -2.32 21.54
C ALA A 367 -25.80 -1.93 23.03
N TRP A 368 -26.92 -1.53 23.61
CA TRP A 368 -26.94 -1.17 25.03
C TRP A 368 -28.24 -1.49 25.75
N ASP A 369 -28.18 -1.63 27.06
CA ASP A 369 -29.34 -1.55 27.96
C ASP A 369 -28.99 -0.75 29.23
N ARG A 370 -29.89 -0.73 30.22
CA ARG A 370 -29.69 0.03 31.47
C ARG A 370 -28.45 -0.41 32.27
N ASN A 371 -27.99 -1.64 32.08
CA ASN A 371 -26.92 -2.25 32.87
C ASN A 371 -25.61 -2.33 32.10
N HIS A 372 -25.66 -2.58 30.78
CA HIS A 372 -24.46 -2.84 29.99
C HIS A 372 -24.39 -2.05 28.68
N LEU A 373 -23.15 -1.74 28.29
CA LEU A 373 -22.74 -1.58 26.91
C LEU A 373 -22.34 -2.96 26.37
N TYR A 374 -22.97 -3.39 25.28
CA TYR A 374 -22.64 -4.64 24.60
C TYR A 374 -21.75 -4.37 23.40
N LEU A 375 -20.77 -5.25 23.20
CA LEU A 375 -19.87 -5.26 22.07
C LEU A 375 -19.92 -6.64 21.41
N ALA A 376 -20.08 -6.68 20.09
CA ALA A 376 -19.83 -7.86 19.27
C ALA A 376 -18.75 -7.57 18.24
N ALA A 377 -17.97 -8.60 17.91
CA ALA A 377 -16.93 -8.54 16.92
C ALA A 377 -16.82 -9.85 16.14
N SER A 378 -16.72 -9.73 14.82
CA SER A 378 -16.28 -10.80 13.93
C SER A 378 -15.00 -10.37 13.25
N VAL A 379 -13.90 -11.04 13.56
CA VAL A 379 -12.57 -10.72 13.03
C VAL A 379 -12.00 -11.94 12.32
N ALA A 380 -11.54 -11.73 11.09
CA ALA A 380 -10.86 -12.75 10.30
C ALA A 380 -9.34 -12.53 10.41
N ASP A 381 -8.62 -13.60 10.74
CA ASP A 381 -7.17 -13.57 10.96
C ASP A 381 -6.50 -14.85 10.41
N ASP A 382 -5.22 -14.81 10.05
CA ASP A 382 -4.48 -16.01 9.62
C ASP A 382 -3.78 -16.75 10.77
N GLU A 383 -3.49 -16.07 11.89
CA GLU A 383 -2.97 -16.66 13.13
C GLU A 383 -3.74 -16.09 14.33
N LEU A 384 -3.82 -16.84 15.44
CA LEU A 384 -4.28 -16.31 16.73
C LEU A 384 -3.19 -16.47 17.81
N ALA A 385 -2.46 -15.40 18.06
CA ALA A 385 -1.48 -15.19 19.10
C ALA A 385 -2.11 -14.67 20.41
N CYS A 386 -2.78 -15.54 21.17
CA CYS A 386 -3.49 -15.17 22.42
C CYS A 386 -2.90 -15.76 23.72
N ASP A 387 -1.64 -16.20 23.74
CA ASP A 387 -1.03 -16.87 24.91
C ASP A 387 -0.40 -15.93 25.96
N PHE A 388 -0.75 -14.64 25.91
CA PHE A 388 -0.27 -13.64 26.85
C PHE A 388 -1.17 -13.53 28.08
N PRO A 389 -0.62 -13.24 29.28
CA PRO A 389 -1.45 -12.94 30.45
C PRO A 389 -2.30 -11.68 30.20
N ALA A 390 -3.44 -11.55 30.90
CA ALA A 390 -4.40 -10.45 30.72
C ALA A 390 -3.77 -9.04 30.70
N ARG A 391 -2.75 -8.78 31.53
CA ARG A 391 -2.04 -7.49 31.57
C ARG A 391 -1.24 -7.17 30.30
N GLU A 392 -0.85 -8.20 29.56
CA GLU A 392 0.00 -8.13 28.36
C GLU A 392 -0.76 -8.43 27.07
N LEU A 393 -2.10 -8.35 27.09
CA LEU A 393 -2.93 -8.62 25.92
C LEU A 393 -2.55 -7.81 24.68
N TYR A 394 -2.00 -6.61 24.87
CA TYR A 394 -1.52 -5.74 23.80
C TYR A 394 -0.38 -6.35 22.96
N LYS A 395 0.24 -7.45 23.41
CA LYS A 395 1.28 -8.18 22.65
C LYS A 395 0.72 -9.22 21.69
N GLY A 396 -0.57 -9.50 21.76
CA GLY A 396 -1.25 -10.52 20.97
C GLY A 396 -2.51 -9.99 20.28
N ASP A 397 -3.36 -10.90 19.82
CA ASP A 397 -4.64 -10.50 19.22
C ASP A 397 -5.63 -10.08 20.30
N CYS A 398 -6.11 -8.86 20.16
CA CYS A 398 -7.10 -8.32 21.05
C CYS A 398 -7.92 -7.21 20.39
N ILE A 399 -9.09 -6.96 20.95
CA ILE A 399 -9.88 -5.77 20.69
C ILE A 399 -9.58 -4.79 21.82
N GLU A 400 -9.36 -3.53 21.48
CA GLU A 400 -9.20 -2.46 22.44
C GLU A 400 -10.39 -1.50 22.36
N LEU A 401 -11.07 -1.30 23.49
CA LEU A 401 -12.11 -0.29 23.65
C LEU A 401 -11.54 0.90 24.44
N TYR A 402 -11.62 2.08 23.84
CA TYR A 402 -11.27 3.36 24.46
C TYR A 402 -12.55 4.07 24.85
N VAL A 403 -12.69 4.50 26.09
CA VAL A 403 -13.85 5.26 26.57
C VAL A 403 -13.37 6.48 27.36
N ASP A 404 -13.86 7.65 26.96
CA ASP A 404 -13.82 8.90 27.72
C ASP A 404 -15.27 9.22 28.13
N PRO A 405 -15.65 8.92 29.38
CA PRO A 405 -17.02 9.12 29.84
C PRO A 405 -17.42 10.59 29.96
N GLN A 406 -16.44 11.48 30.15
CA GLN A 406 -16.68 12.92 30.33
C GLN A 406 -16.66 13.68 29.01
N CYS A 407 -16.20 13.06 27.91
CA CYS A 407 -16.01 13.69 26.61
C CYS A 407 -15.14 14.96 26.69
N ASN A 408 -14.15 14.98 27.58
CA ASN A 408 -13.25 16.11 27.81
C ASN A 408 -11.85 15.91 27.21
N GLY A 409 -11.63 14.82 26.48
CA GLY A 409 -10.37 14.43 25.88
C GLY A 409 -9.83 13.17 26.53
N PHE A 410 -9.42 12.19 25.74
CA PHE A 410 -8.88 10.92 26.24
C PHE A 410 -7.39 11.08 26.56
N TYR A 411 -7.03 11.07 27.84
CA TYR A 411 -5.66 11.28 28.30
C TYR A 411 -4.98 9.96 28.63
N TRP A 412 -3.78 9.74 28.09
CA TRP A 412 -3.06 8.49 28.27
C TRP A 412 -2.69 8.25 29.74
N GLY A 413 -3.12 7.12 30.29
CA GLY A 413 -2.87 6.74 31.69
C GLY A 413 -3.75 7.45 32.73
N ASN A 414 -4.70 8.28 32.30
CA ASN A 414 -5.68 8.89 33.20
C ASN A 414 -6.66 7.82 33.70
N THR A 415 -6.78 7.65 35.02
CA THR A 415 -7.68 6.65 35.61
C THR A 415 -9.17 6.96 35.44
N SER A 416 -9.52 8.17 34.99
CA SER A 416 -10.90 8.56 34.66
C SER A 416 -11.28 8.17 33.22
N ASP A 417 -10.30 7.85 32.39
CA ASP A 417 -10.44 7.32 31.03
C ASP A 417 -10.21 5.80 31.05
N TYR A 418 -10.75 5.06 30.08
CA TYR A 418 -10.71 3.60 30.08
C TYR A 418 -10.11 3.07 28.79
N GLN A 419 -9.04 2.29 28.92
CA GLN A 419 -8.50 1.45 27.85
C GLN A 419 -8.70 -0.01 28.25
N ILE A 420 -9.67 -0.68 27.62
CA ILE A 420 -10.03 -2.06 27.93
C ILE A 420 -9.62 -2.96 26.76
N GLY A 421 -8.72 -3.90 27.03
CA GLY A 421 -8.38 -4.98 26.12
C GLY A 421 -9.28 -6.18 26.34
N ILE A 422 -9.74 -6.81 25.26
CA ILE A 422 -10.48 -8.07 25.27
C ILE A 422 -9.87 -8.99 24.23
N SER A 423 -9.36 -10.14 24.66
CA SER A 423 -8.79 -11.14 23.76
C SER A 423 -9.73 -12.33 23.61
N PRO A 424 -9.87 -12.90 22.40
CA PRO A 424 -10.77 -14.03 22.16
C PRO A 424 -10.29 -15.34 22.81
N SER A 425 -9.06 -15.38 23.31
CA SER A 425 -8.53 -16.50 24.09
C SER A 425 -7.45 -16.03 25.06
N GLY A 426 -6.83 -16.98 25.76
CA GLY A 426 -5.83 -16.72 26.77
C GLY A 426 -4.96 -17.95 27.04
N PRO A 427 -3.98 -17.85 27.95
CA PRO A 427 -3.15 -18.98 28.37
C PRO A 427 -3.97 -20.19 28.88
N ALA A 428 -5.15 -19.93 29.46
CA ALA A 428 -6.09 -20.94 29.93
C ALA A 428 -7.09 -21.42 28.85
N GLY A 429 -6.94 -20.96 27.60
CA GLY A 429 -7.87 -21.26 26.49
C GLY A 429 -9.21 -20.53 26.57
N LEU A 430 -9.38 -19.61 27.52
CA LEU A 430 -10.61 -18.83 27.72
C LEU A 430 -10.41 -17.36 27.34
N PRO A 431 -11.44 -16.66 26.84
CA PRO A 431 -11.41 -15.21 26.67
C PRO A 431 -11.05 -14.50 27.96
N GLN A 432 -10.34 -13.38 27.83
CA GLN A 432 -9.87 -12.59 28.97
C GLN A 432 -9.90 -11.11 28.62
N CYS A 433 -9.98 -10.27 29.65
CA CYS A 433 -9.98 -8.83 29.52
C CYS A 433 -9.11 -8.15 30.57
N PHE A 434 -8.72 -6.91 30.31
CA PHE A 434 -7.94 -6.10 31.24
C PHE A 434 -8.15 -4.61 30.95
N ALA A 435 -8.32 -3.80 32.00
CA ALA A 435 -8.30 -2.35 31.90
C ALA A 435 -6.92 -1.82 32.26
N TRP A 436 -6.20 -1.25 31.31
CA TRP A 436 -4.80 -0.85 31.52
C TRP A 436 -4.64 0.41 32.36
N PHE A 437 -5.54 1.39 32.23
CA PHE A 437 -5.46 2.64 33.00
C PHE A 437 -5.86 2.43 34.46
N GLN A 438 -6.82 1.54 34.71
CA GLN A 438 -7.23 1.13 36.06
C GLN A 438 -6.32 0.02 36.62
N ASN A 439 -5.54 -0.64 35.76
CA ASN A 439 -4.64 -1.75 36.08
C ASN A 439 -5.35 -2.90 36.81
N GLU A 440 -6.54 -3.27 36.34
CA GLU A 440 -7.36 -4.34 36.91
C GLU A 440 -8.20 -5.05 35.86
N VAL A 441 -8.84 -6.16 36.24
CA VAL A 441 -9.90 -6.79 35.44
C VAL A 441 -11.20 -6.02 35.74
N PRO A 442 -11.89 -5.45 34.74
CA PRO A 442 -13.09 -4.64 34.97
C PRO A 442 -14.18 -5.44 35.68
N GLY A 443 -14.64 -4.93 36.82
CA GLY A 443 -15.64 -5.60 37.65
C GLY A 443 -16.94 -5.88 36.89
N GLY A 444 -17.34 -7.16 36.82
CA GLY A 444 -18.60 -7.59 36.20
C GLY A 444 -18.59 -7.63 34.67
N LEU A 445 -17.48 -7.30 34.01
CA LEU A 445 -17.35 -7.47 32.56
C LEU A 445 -17.29 -8.97 32.24
N THR A 446 -18.18 -9.43 31.37
CA THR A 446 -18.17 -10.81 30.86
C THR A 446 -17.90 -10.80 29.37
N CYS A 447 -17.04 -11.72 28.89
CA CYS A 447 -16.77 -11.91 27.47
C CYS A 447 -16.75 -13.39 27.10
N ALA A 448 -17.17 -13.69 25.87
CA ALA A 448 -17.18 -15.02 25.28
C ALA A 448 -16.71 -14.94 23.84
N ALA A 449 -16.07 -16.01 23.34
CA ALA A 449 -15.65 -16.07 21.96
C ALA A 449 -15.81 -17.48 21.37
N ARG A 450 -16.17 -17.54 20.09
CA ARG A 450 -16.18 -18.75 19.28
C ARG A 450 -15.13 -18.63 18.19
N LEU A 451 -14.19 -19.59 18.19
CA LEU A 451 -13.13 -19.68 17.20
C LEU A 451 -13.53 -20.66 16.10
N THR A 452 -13.28 -20.29 14.85
CA THR A 452 -13.49 -21.15 13.69
C THR A 452 -12.26 -21.12 12.81
N THR A 453 -11.82 -22.29 12.37
CA THR A 453 -10.70 -22.40 11.42
C THR A 453 -11.21 -23.09 10.16
N ASN A 454 -11.00 -22.47 9.00
CA ASN A 454 -11.41 -23.06 7.73
C ASN A 454 -10.38 -24.08 7.21
N GLN A 455 -10.72 -24.80 6.14
CA GLN A 455 -9.83 -25.80 5.52
C GLN A 455 -8.50 -25.23 4.99
N ALA A 456 -8.44 -23.91 4.78
CA ALA A 456 -7.22 -23.21 4.38
C ALA A 456 -6.37 -22.75 5.58
N GLY A 457 -6.73 -23.15 6.80
CA GLY A 457 -6.02 -22.78 8.04
C GLY A 457 -6.31 -21.37 8.53
N GLN A 458 -7.26 -20.64 7.93
CA GLN A 458 -7.59 -19.27 8.34
C GLN A 458 -8.50 -19.31 9.55
N CYS A 459 -8.14 -18.52 10.57
CA CYS A 459 -8.90 -18.39 11.79
C CYS A 459 -9.91 -17.24 11.67
N ARG A 460 -11.04 -17.39 12.33
CA ARG A 460 -11.99 -16.33 12.58
C ARG A 460 -12.47 -16.48 14.00
N TYR A 461 -12.53 -15.37 14.72
CA TYR A 461 -13.19 -15.35 16.00
C TYR A 461 -14.42 -14.47 15.94
N HIS A 462 -15.49 -14.96 16.55
CA HIS A 462 -16.63 -14.16 16.97
C HIS A 462 -16.47 -13.93 18.46
N LEU A 463 -16.56 -12.68 18.90
CA LEU A 463 -16.42 -12.28 20.28
C LEU A 463 -17.61 -11.43 20.69
N GLU A 464 -18.10 -11.66 21.89
CA GLU A 464 -19.10 -10.82 22.55
C GLU A 464 -18.60 -10.39 23.92
N ALA A 465 -18.97 -9.18 24.33
CA ALA A 465 -18.74 -8.69 25.66
C ALA A 465 -19.94 -7.90 26.18
N ALA A 466 -20.28 -8.10 27.45
CA ALA A 466 -21.18 -7.24 28.20
C ALA A 466 -20.33 -6.46 29.21
N ILE A 467 -20.33 -5.13 29.07
CA ILE A 467 -19.49 -4.22 29.83
C ILE A 467 -20.43 -3.42 30.74
N PRO A 468 -20.41 -3.63 32.07
CA PRO A 468 -21.21 -2.83 32.97
C PRO A 468 -20.88 -1.35 32.82
N TRP A 469 -21.87 -0.48 32.79
CA TRP A 469 -21.62 0.96 32.61
C TRP A 469 -20.71 1.56 33.70
N GLN A 470 -20.82 1.05 34.93
CA GLN A 470 -19.93 1.43 36.02
C GLN A 470 -18.48 1.03 35.79
N ALA A 471 -18.21 -0.05 35.04
CA ALA A 471 -16.86 -0.49 34.69
C ALA A 471 -16.15 0.44 33.70
N VAL A 472 -16.90 1.36 33.07
CA VAL A 472 -16.40 2.43 32.21
C VAL A 472 -16.81 3.81 32.74
N GLY A 473 -17.07 3.95 34.04
CA GLY A 473 -17.31 5.26 34.67
C GLY A 473 -18.59 5.99 34.25
N VAL A 474 -19.53 5.32 33.58
CA VAL A 474 -20.82 5.90 33.16
C VAL A 474 -21.88 5.58 34.20
N SER A 475 -22.51 6.63 34.74
CA SER A 475 -23.64 6.51 35.66
C SER A 475 -24.94 6.88 34.95
N ASN A 476 -25.97 6.05 35.08
CA ASN A 476 -27.32 6.28 34.54
C ASN A 476 -27.36 6.51 33.01
N PRO A 477 -27.05 5.49 32.20
CA PRO A 477 -27.11 5.59 30.74
C PRO A 477 -28.52 5.93 30.26
N GLU A 478 -28.66 6.90 29.34
CA GLU A 478 -29.96 7.29 28.80
C GLU A 478 -29.97 7.47 27.28
N ALA A 479 -31.15 7.31 26.66
CA ALA A 479 -31.31 7.53 25.23
C ALA A 479 -31.04 9.01 24.88
N GLY A 480 -30.25 9.24 23.83
CA GLY A 480 -29.77 10.55 23.43
C GLY A 480 -28.41 10.91 24.03
N GLN A 481 -27.94 10.17 25.04
CA GLN A 481 -26.62 10.40 25.62
C GLN A 481 -25.52 10.06 24.61
N ARG A 482 -24.51 10.94 24.56
CA ARG A 482 -23.29 10.75 23.79
C ARG A 482 -22.21 10.22 24.73
N ILE A 483 -21.60 9.09 24.37
CA ILE A 483 -20.43 8.53 25.04
C ILE A 483 -19.24 8.67 24.09
N CYS A 484 -18.14 9.29 24.53
CA CYS A 484 -16.95 9.41 23.70
C CYS A 484 -16.16 8.11 23.76
N ALA A 485 -15.96 7.48 22.61
CA ALA A 485 -15.33 6.17 22.55
C ALA A 485 -14.72 5.90 21.17
N SER A 486 -13.73 5.02 21.16
CA SER A 486 -13.24 4.38 19.95
C SER A 486 -13.01 2.89 20.19
N ILE A 487 -12.92 2.14 19.11
CA ILE A 487 -12.63 0.71 19.14
C ILE A 487 -11.55 0.38 18.13
N ALA A 488 -10.60 -0.46 18.53
CA ALA A 488 -9.53 -0.95 17.71
C ALA A 488 -9.43 -2.47 17.72
N VAL A 489 -8.88 -3.02 16.65
CA VAL A 489 -8.55 -4.44 16.53
C VAL A 489 -7.05 -4.54 16.29
N HIS A 490 -6.37 -5.21 17.20
CA HIS A 490 -4.96 -5.52 17.13
C HIS A 490 -4.77 -6.97 16.70
N THR A 491 -3.84 -7.18 15.77
CA THR A 491 -3.47 -8.48 15.21
C THR A 491 -1.98 -8.69 15.28
N THR A 492 -1.58 -9.92 15.59
CA THR A 492 -0.18 -10.33 15.75
C THR A 492 0.05 -11.68 15.10
N ASP A 493 1.01 -11.73 14.18
CA ASP A 493 1.52 -12.97 13.58
C ASP A 493 2.95 -13.21 14.07
N ARG A 494 3.15 -14.36 14.74
CA ARG A 494 4.43 -14.70 15.37
C ARG A 494 5.44 -15.20 14.35
N GLN A 495 4.98 -15.97 13.36
CA GLN A 495 5.88 -16.55 12.36
C GLN A 495 6.50 -15.47 11.48
N ARG A 496 5.72 -14.44 11.17
CA ARG A 496 6.10 -13.31 10.32
C ARG A 496 6.63 -12.13 11.13
N LYS A 497 6.59 -12.21 12.47
CA LYS A 497 7.00 -11.14 13.40
C LYS A 497 6.32 -9.82 13.06
N HIS A 498 5.02 -9.87 12.88
CA HIS A 498 4.26 -8.80 12.28
C HIS A 498 3.08 -8.41 13.16
N THR A 499 2.83 -7.12 13.31
CA THR A 499 1.70 -6.58 14.08
C THR A 499 0.95 -5.52 13.29
N ALA A 500 -0.36 -5.48 13.43
CA ALA A 500 -1.18 -4.43 12.83
C ALA A 500 -2.38 -4.08 13.70
N LYS A 501 -2.76 -2.81 13.68
CA LYS A 501 -3.85 -2.25 14.46
C LYS A 501 -4.71 -1.34 13.62
N LEU A 502 -5.99 -1.65 13.54
CA LEU A 502 -7.01 -0.78 12.94
C LEU A 502 -7.83 -0.12 14.05
N ASN A 503 -8.14 1.17 13.92
CA ASN A 503 -8.87 1.97 14.91
C ASN A 503 -9.95 2.82 14.24
N TRP A 504 -11.16 2.79 14.80
CA TRP A 504 -12.34 3.41 14.19
C TRP A 504 -12.30 4.94 14.14
N SER A 505 -12.01 5.59 15.28
CA SER A 505 -12.14 7.04 15.43
C SER A 505 -11.21 7.54 16.54
N TYR A 506 -9.95 7.73 16.18
CA TYR A 506 -8.85 8.08 17.08
C TYR A 506 -8.04 9.22 16.48
N VAL A 507 -8.19 10.42 17.03
CA VAL A 507 -7.57 11.65 16.50
C VAL A 507 -6.55 12.16 17.51
N PRO A 508 -5.24 11.92 17.31
CA PRO A 508 -4.21 12.38 18.23
C PRO A 508 -4.16 13.92 18.27
N GLN A 509 -4.12 14.47 19.48
CA GLN A 509 -3.83 15.86 19.79
C GLN A 509 -2.45 15.94 20.50
N PRO A 510 -1.86 17.12 20.69
CA PRO A 510 -0.54 17.24 21.33
C PRO A 510 -0.45 16.64 22.75
N ASP A 511 -1.55 16.67 23.52
CA ASP A 511 -1.61 16.28 24.92
C ASP A 511 -2.66 15.18 25.23
N HIS A 512 -3.57 14.89 24.30
CA HIS A 512 -4.65 13.92 24.46
C HIS A 512 -5.04 13.29 23.12
N VAL A 513 -6.09 12.47 23.12
CA VAL A 513 -6.70 11.93 21.92
C VAL A 513 -8.17 12.31 21.91
N GLU A 514 -8.67 12.81 20.79
CA GLU A 514 -10.11 12.94 20.59
C GLU A 514 -10.69 11.64 20.03
N LEU A 515 -11.69 11.11 20.73
CA LEU A 515 -12.38 9.88 20.35
C LEU A 515 -13.67 10.17 19.57
N GLY A 516 -14.13 9.16 18.82
CA GLY A 516 -15.46 9.16 18.23
C GLY A 516 -16.58 9.19 19.27
N SER A 517 -17.80 8.92 18.82
CA SER A 517 -18.95 8.87 19.75
C SER A 517 -19.96 7.78 19.49
N LEU A 518 -20.41 7.16 20.57
CA LEU A 518 -21.56 6.29 20.62
C LEU A 518 -22.76 7.14 21.04
N LEU A 519 -23.75 7.30 20.15
CA LEU A 519 -24.99 8.00 20.44
C LEU A 519 -26.08 6.98 20.80
N LEU A 520 -26.41 6.88 22.09
CA LEU A 520 -27.38 5.92 22.59
C LEU A 520 -28.77 6.22 22.02
N GLN A 521 -29.40 5.24 21.37
CA GLN A 521 -30.74 5.35 20.81
C GLN A 521 -31.78 4.74 21.74
N PRO A 522 -33.03 5.23 21.73
CA PRO A 522 -34.12 4.57 22.45
C PRO A 522 -34.41 3.18 21.88
N ALA A 523 -35.06 2.33 22.68
CA ALA A 523 -35.51 1.03 22.20
C ALA A 523 -36.52 1.23 21.06
N PRO A 524 -36.44 0.44 19.97
CA PRO A 524 -37.45 0.50 18.92
C PRO A 524 -38.84 0.19 19.53
N PRO A 525 -39.91 0.86 19.09
CA PRO A 525 -41.26 0.55 19.56
C PRO A 525 -41.57 -0.92 19.26
N GLN A 526 -42.12 -1.64 20.25
CA GLN A 526 -42.53 -3.03 20.03
C GLN A 526 -43.57 -3.07 18.90
N PRO A 527 -43.49 -4.04 17.97
CA PRO A 527 -44.55 -4.23 16.99
C PRO A 527 -45.85 -4.52 17.75
N VAL A 528 -46.84 -3.64 17.55
CA VAL A 528 -48.19 -3.85 18.07
C VAL A 528 -48.70 -5.14 17.46
N ALA A 529 -49.02 -6.13 18.31
CA ALA A 529 -49.65 -7.35 17.85
C ALA A 529 -50.97 -6.96 17.16
N GLU A 530 -51.09 -7.27 15.88
CA GLU A 530 -52.39 -7.20 15.20
C GLU A 530 -53.34 -8.14 15.95
N SER A 531 -54.23 -7.56 16.74
CA SER A 531 -55.40 -8.26 17.22
C SER A 531 -56.17 -8.71 15.98
N ARG A 532 -56.11 -10.00 15.65
CA ARG A 532 -57.12 -10.61 14.81
C ARG A 532 -58.45 -10.47 15.55
N GLY A 533 -59.17 -9.41 15.25
CA GLY A 533 -60.57 -9.26 15.63
C GLY A 533 -61.35 -10.39 14.97
N GLY A 534 -61.84 -11.31 15.79
CA GLY A 534 -63.07 -12.02 15.48
C GLY A 534 -64.22 -11.09 15.84
N ASP A 535 -64.96 -10.66 14.83
CA ASP A 535 -66.38 -10.98 14.62
C ASP A 535 -66.82 -10.51 13.23
#